data_AF-A0A5D2PBU7-F1
#
_entry.id   AF-A0A5D2PBU7-F1
#
_cell.length_a   1.000
_cell.length_b   1.000
_cell.length_c   1.000
_cell.angle_alpha   90.00
_cell.angle_beta   90.00
_cell.angle_gamma   90.00
#
_symmetry.space_group_name_H-M   'P 1'
#
loop_
_entity.id
_entity.type
_entity.pdbx_description
1 polymer ?
#
loop_
_entity_poly.entity_id
_entity_poly.type
_entity_poly.pdbx_seq_one_letter_code
_entity_poly.pdbx_strand_id
1 'polypeptide(L)'
;MKWKYSYKTWIVTISDQGTATVEVLGMVVWLKVAVIIEEGTLKLFLSDYECHVKDISINIDGGAFWLYQGIIDAFRGKIMSEVENAIIKKIKEGIIKLNSLLQSLPKQLQVNSVVALNVTFMDDPLLTNSSVELEINSLFNEADEISVSNYYSKRAQNFLSCNGFCLDCAISFVSWHLL
;
A
#
# COMPACT_ATOMS: atom_id res chain seq x y z
N MET A 1 -23.12 16.02 5.38
CA MET A 1 -24.11 15.25 4.58
C MET A 1 -25.49 15.87 4.78
N LYS A 2 -26.36 15.88 3.76
CA LYS A 2 -27.77 16.29 3.93
C LYS A 2 -28.57 15.08 4.39
N TRP A 3 -29.47 15.25 5.35
CA TRP A 3 -30.34 14.20 5.83
C TRP A 3 -31.81 14.63 5.74
N LYS A 4 -32.70 13.65 5.60
CA LYS A 4 -34.15 13.86 5.59
C LYS A 4 -34.81 12.64 6.20
N TYR A 5 -35.76 12.90 7.10
CA TYR A 5 -36.65 11.91 7.67
C TYR A 5 -38.09 12.27 7.28
N SER A 6 -38.90 11.26 6.95
CA SER A 6 -40.32 11.43 6.73
C SER A 6 -41.03 10.17 7.18
N TYR A 7 -41.99 10.31 8.08
CA TYR A 7 -42.81 9.23 8.57
C TYR A 7 -44.28 9.62 8.46
N LYS A 8 -45.05 8.77 7.81
CA LYS A 8 -46.48 8.96 7.59
C LYS A 8 -47.24 8.07 8.55
N THR A 9 -47.95 8.70 9.48
CA THR A 9 -48.98 8.04 10.29
C THR A 9 -50.32 8.05 9.55
N TRP A 10 -51.33 7.39 10.12
CA TRP A 10 -52.70 7.36 9.58
C TRP A 10 -53.37 8.74 9.42
N ILE A 11 -52.95 9.77 10.17
CA ILE A 11 -53.57 11.11 10.13
C ILE A 11 -52.58 12.21 9.72
N VAL A 12 -51.29 12.09 10.06
CA VAL A 12 -50.29 13.15 9.82
C VAL A 12 -48.98 12.63 9.28
N THR A 13 -48.31 13.47 8.48
CA THR A 13 -46.92 13.22 8.02
C THR A 13 -45.99 14.10 8.84
N ILE A 14 -45.02 13.47 9.50
CA ILE A 14 -43.96 14.13 10.23
C ILE A 14 -42.71 14.05 9.36
N SER A 15 -42.11 15.19 9.03
CA SER A 15 -40.85 15.22 8.28
C SER A 15 -39.90 16.25 8.85
N ASP A 16 -38.62 15.90 8.87
CA ASP A 16 -37.53 16.81 9.24
C ASP A 16 -36.37 16.64 8.26
N GLN A 17 -35.55 17.66 8.11
CA GLN A 17 -34.40 17.64 7.22
C GLN A 17 -33.34 18.64 7.70
N GLY A 18 -32.10 18.38 7.34
CA GLY A 18 -31.02 19.29 7.66
C GLY A 18 -29.66 18.79 7.19
N THR A 19 -28.63 19.23 7.91
CA THR A 19 -27.25 18.84 7.64
C THR A 19 -26.70 18.10 8.85
N ALA A 20 -25.89 17.10 8.60
CA ALA A 20 -25.10 16.39 9.59
C ALA A 20 -23.62 16.53 9.23
N THR A 21 -22.79 16.91 10.19
CA THR A 21 -21.33 16.83 10.08
C THR A 21 -20.82 15.78 11.07
N VAL A 22 -19.76 15.07 10.66
CA VAL A 22 -19.13 14.03 11.46
C VAL A 22 -17.64 14.31 11.45
N GLU A 23 -17.07 14.38 12.65
CA GLU A 23 -15.65 14.60 12.87
C GLU A 23 -15.12 13.44 13.71
N VAL A 24 -14.04 12.82 13.23
CA VAL A 24 -13.33 11.77 13.97
C VAL A 24 -12.21 12.42 14.74
N LEU A 25 -12.21 12.25 16.07
CA LEU A 25 -11.30 12.95 16.97
C LEU A 25 -10.26 11.98 17.53
N GLY A 26 -8.99 12.35 17.42
CA GLY A 26 -7.88 11.63 18.06
C GLY A 26 -7.75 10.17 17.60
N MET A 27 -7.91 9.90 16.30
CA MET A 27 -7.68 8.57 15.74
C MET A 27 -6.17 8.26 15.71
N VAL A 28 -5.81 7.10 16.22
CA VAL A 28 -4.43 6.57 16.19
C VAL A 28 -4.45 5.22 15.50
N VAL A 29 -3.48 5.01 14.62
CA VAL A 29 -3.31 3.75 13.89
C VAL A 29 -1.90 3.24 14.12
N TRP A 30 -1.79 2.00 14.58
CA TRP A 30 -0.55 1.26 14.70
C TRP A 30 -0.52 0.14 13.68
N LEU A 31 0.64 -0.05 13.07
CA LEU A 31 0.85 -1.04 12.03
C LEU A 31 2.23 -1.66 12.18
N LYS A 32 2.29 -2.99 12.13
CA LYS A 32 3.54 -3.74 12.01
C LYS A 32 3.50 -4.58 10.74
N VAL A 33 4.32 -4.20 9.77
CA VAL A 33 4.49 -4.92 8.51
C VAL A 33 5.85 -5.59 8.52
N ALA A 34 5.88 -6.89 8.26
CA ALA A 34 7.11 -7.63 7.99
C ALA A 34 7.36 -7.63 6.49
N VAL A 35 8.62 -7.42 6.11
CA VAL A 35 9.11 -7.58 4.75
C VAL A 35 10.05 -8.78 4.76
N ILE A 36 9.80 -9.75 3.88
CA ILE A 36 10.64 -10.94 3.75
C ILE A 36 10.94 -11.20 2.28
N ILE A 37 11.96 -12.01 2.02
CA ILE A 37 12.21 -12.55 0.69
C ILE A 37 11.68 -13.96 0.58
N GLU A 38 10.98 -14.23 -0.51
CA GLU A 38 10.56 -15.58 -0.89
C GLU A 38 10.78 -15.77 -2.39
N GLU A 39 11.56 -16.79 -2.74
CA GLU A 39 11.90 -17.14 -4.13
C GLU A 39 12.53 -15.98 -4.94
N GLY A 40 13.34 -15.12 -4.30
CA GLY A 40 13.98 -13.99 -4.95
C GLY A 40 13.07 -12.79 -5.19
N THR A 41 11.91 -12.75 -4.52
CA THR A 41 10.91 -11.68 -4.59
C THR A 41 10.59 -11.15 -3.20
N LEU A 42 10.29 -9.86 -3.09
CA LEU A 42 9.83 -9.25 -1.84
C LEU A 42 8.35 -9.58 -1.58
N LYS A 43 8.07 -9.97 -0.34
CA LYS A 43 6.70 -10.14 0.17
C LYS A 43 6.48 -9.33 1.43
N LEU A 44 5.27 -8.78 1.54
CA LEU A 44 4.81 -8.06 2.72
C LEU A 44 3.78 -8.89 3.47
N PHE A 45 3.95 -8.92 4.80
CA PHE A 45 3.01 -9.56 5.71
C PHE A 45 2.59 -8.55 6.77
N LEU A 46 1.29 -8.30 6.86
CA LEU A 46 0.73 -7.51 7.94
C LEU A 46 0.70 -8.38 9.21
N SER A 47 1.65 -8.16 10.12
CA SER A 47 1.84 -8.98 11.31
C SER A 47 0.99 -8.52 12.48
N ASP A 48 0.80 -7.21 12.63
CA ASP A 48 0.00 -6.63 13.71
C ASP A 48 -0.58 -5.30 13.28
N TYR A 49 -1.75 -4.95 13.81
CA TYR A 49 -2.39 -3.68 13.54
C TYR A 49 -3.39 -3.35 14.64
N GLU A 50 -3.48 -2.06 14.95
CA GLU A 50 -4.47 -1.54 15.88
C GLU A 50 -4.96 -0.19 15.35
N CYS A 51 -6.25 0.06 15.48
CA CYS A 51 -6.85 1.34 15.14
C CYS A 51 -7.75 1.72 16.30
N HIS A 52 -7.50 2.88 16.89
CA HIS A 52 -8.30 3.38 17.98
C HIS A 52 -8.77 4.80 17.68
N VAL A 53 -10.08 5.00 17.75
CA VAL A 53 -10.72 6.30 17.69
C VAL A 53 -11.02 6.74 19.11
N LYS A 54 -10.46 7.88 19.53
CA LYS A 54 -10.71 8.41 20.87
C LYS A 54 -12.16 8.85 21.05
N ASP A 55 -12.70 9.58 20.09
CA ASP A 55 -14.09 10.05 20.10
C ASP A 55 -14.57 10.43 18.69
N ILE A 56 -15.88 10.62 18.55
CA ILE A 56 -16.49 11.21 17.36
C ILE A 56 -17.40 12.37 17.77
N SER A 57 -17.36 13.46 17.00
CA SER A 57 -18.29 14.57 17.13
C SER A 57 -19.27 14.52 15.97
N ILE A 58 -20.56 14.42 16.27
CA ILE A 58 -21.62 14.44 15.27
C ILE A 58 -22.51 15.64 15.57
N ASN A 59 -22.55 16.59 14.65
CA ASN A 59 -23.41 17.77 14.75
C ASN A 59 -24.55 17.65 13.75
N ILE A 60 -25.78 17.67 14.25
CA ILE A 60 -27.01 17.62 13.44
C ILE A 60 -27.80 18.89 13.61
N ASP A 61 -28.08 19.54 12.49
CA ASP A 61 -29.00 20.65 12.40
C ASP A 61 -30.39 20.14 11.96
N GLY A 62 -31.46 20.67 12.54
CA GLY A 62 -32.85 20.31 12.22
C GLY A 62 -33.86 20.74 13.30
N GLY A 63 -35.15 20.57 13.01
CA GLY A 63 -36.24 21.00 13.92
C GLY A 63 -36.30 20.19 15.22
N ALA A 64 -35.89 18.92 15.20
CA ALA A 64 -35.87 18.03 16.36
C ALA A 64 -34.44 17.58 16.74
N PHE A 65 -33.43 18.45 16.58
CA PHE A 65 -32.01 18.12 16.81
C PHE A 65 -31.75 17.42 18.16
N TRP A 66 -32.46 17.82 19.22
CA TRP A 66 -32.31 17.27 20.58
C TRP A 66 -32.62 15.76 20.65
N LEU A 67 -33.58 15.28 19.84
CA LEU A 67 -33.96 13.87 19.81
C LEU A 67 -32.92 13.02 19.07
N TYR A 68 -32.43 13.53 17.94
CA TYR A 68 -31.44 12.83 17.14
C TYR A 68 -30.09 12.74 17.85
N GLN A 69 -29.68 13.79 18.57
CA GLN A 69 -28.44 13.76 19.33
C GLN A 69 -28.47 12.70 20.43
N GLY A 70 -29.56 12.59 21.19
CA GLY A 70 -29.68 11.55 22.23
C GLY A 70 -29.58 10.12 21.69
N ILE A 71 -30.13 9.86 20.51
CA ILE A 71 -30.00 8.54 19.84
C ILE A 71 -28.55 8.32 19.40
N ILE A 72 -27.91 9.32 18.79
CA ILE A 72 -26.53 9.20 18.29
C ILE A 72 -25.54 8.98 19.42
N ASP A 73 -25.70 9.69 20.53
CA ASP A 73 -24.87 9.50 21.72
C ASP A 73 -24.97 8.06 22.26
N ALA A 74 -26.16 7.45 22.21
CA ALA A 74 -26.34 6.05 22.61
C ALA A 74 -25.63 5.05 21.68
N PHE A 75 -25.43 5.39 20.40
CA PHE A 75 -24.75 4.53 19.41
C PHE A 75 -23.30 4.93 19.13
N ARG A 76 -22.77 5.96 19.82
CA ARG A 76 -21.45 6.53 19.58
C ARG A 76 -20.34 5.48 19.52
N GLY A 77 -20.29 4.58 20.51
CA GLY A 77 -19.28 3.51 20.54
C GLY A 77 -19.38 2.54 19.36
N LYS A 78 -20.59 2.24 18.88
CA LYS A 78 -20.78 1.40 17.69
C LYS A 78 -20.27 2.12 16.44
N ILE A 79 -20.58 3.41 16.29
CA ILE A 79 -20.09 4.20 15.16
C ILE A 79 -18.56 4.26 15.15
N MET A 80 -17.94 4.47 16.31
CA MET A 80 -16.47 4.45 16.46
C MET A 80 -15.88 3.11 15.99
N SER A 81 -16.43 1.99 16.47
CA SER A 81 -15.96 0.66 16.07
C SER A 81 -16.12 0.39 14.57
N GLU A 82 -17.22 0.84 13.94
CA GLU A 82 -17.40 0.72 12.50
C GLU A 82 -16.37 1.55 11.71
N VAL A 83 -16.02 2.74 12.20
CA VAL A 83 -14.95 3.56 11.61
C VAL A 83 -13.60 2.85 11.73
N GLU A 84 -13.24 2.37 12.93
CA GLU A 84 -12.00 1.61 13.17
C GLU A 84 -11.89 0.41 12.23
N ASN A 85 -12.96 -0.39 12.14
CA ASN A 85 -13.03 -1.55 11.25
C ASN A 85 -12.91 -1.19 9.77
N ALA A 86 -13.56 -0.11 9.35
CA ALA A 86 -13.47 0.37 7.97
C ALA A 86 -12.03 0.80 7.60
N ILE A 87 -11.34 1.48 8.51
CA ILE A 87 -9.94 1.88 8.34
C ILE A 87 -9.02 0.65 8.28
N ILE A 88 -9.16 -0.29 9.21
CA ILE A 88 -8.39 -1.55 9.22
C ILE A 88 -8.58 -2.31 7.92
N LYS A 89 -9.82 -2.39 7.43
CA LYS A 89 -10.11 -3.05 6.15
C LYS A 89 -9.37 -2.37 4.98
N LYS A 90 -9.38 -1.03 4.93
CA LYS A 90 -8.67 -0.26 3.90
C LYS A 90 -7.15 -0.45 3.97
N ILE A 91 -6.59 -0.55 5.17
CA ILE A 91 -5.17 -0.86 5.38
C ILE A 91 -4.84 -2.25 4.83
N LYS A 92 -5.63 -3.27 5.14
CA LYS A 92 -5.44 -4.63 4.61
C LYS A 92 -5.49 -4.66 3.08
N GLU A 93 -6.50 -4.03 2.49
CA GLU A 93 -6.61 -3.89 1.03
C GLU A 93 -5.37 -3.20 0.44
N GLY A 94 -4.88 -2.14 1.09
CA GLY A 94 -3.67 -1.41 0.71
C GLY A 94 -2.41 -2.28 0.76
N ILE A 95 -2.20 -3.05 1.85
CA ILE A 95 -1.06 -3.97 1.99
C ILE A 95 -1.12 -5.08 0.94
N ILE A 96 -2.29 -5.66 0.68
CA ILE A 96 -2.44 -6.68 -0.37
C ILE A 96 -2.05 -6.11 -1.74
N LYS A 97 -2.52 -4.90 -2.06
CA LYS A 97 -2.17 -4.24 -3.32
C LYS A 97 -0.68 -3.92 -3.41
N LEU A 98 -0.08 -3.40 -2.34
CA LEU A 98 1.36 -3.10 -2.30
C LEU A 98 2.20 -4.38 -2.41
N ASN A 99 1.81 -5.44 -1.71
CA ASN A 99 2.44 -6.75 -1.80
C ASN A 99 2.39 -7.28 -3.25
N SER A 100 1.24 -7.17 -3.92
CA SER A 100 1.13 -7.57 -5.33
C SER A 100 2.04 -6.76 -6.25
N LEU A 101 2.24 -5.47 -5.99
CA LEU A 101 3.16 -4.64 -6.77
C LEU A 101 4.62 -5.05 -6.54
N LEU A 102 5.01 -5.29 -5.30
CA LEU A 102 6.35 -5.77 -4.96
C LEU A 102 6.62 -7.16 -5.55
N GLN A 103 5.61 -8.03 -5.54
CA GLN A 103 5.72 -9.35 -6.15
C GLN A 103 5.80 -9.33 -7.67
N SER A 104 5.29 -8.26 -8.30
CA SER A 104 5.37 -8.07 -9.75
C SER A 104 6.71 -7.50 -10.22
N LEU A 105 7.62 -7.13 -9.30
CA LEU A 105 8.94 -6.66 -9.67
C LEU A 105 9.68 -7.74 -10.47
N PRO A 106 10.34 -7.38 -11.58
CA PRO A 106 11.02 -8.33 -12.41
C PRO A 106 12.17 -8.97 -11.63
N LYS A 107 12.41 -10.26 -11.86
CA LYS A 107 13.59 -10.98 -11.37
C LYS A 107 14.80 -10.85 -12.30
N GLN A 108 14.56 -10.34 -13.50
CA GLN A 108 15.58 -10.17 -14.53
C GLN A 108 15.27 -8.92 -15.36
N LEU A 109 16.29 -8.14 -15.69
CA LEU A 109 16.20 -6.95 -16.52
C LEU A 109 17.00 -7.18 -17.80
N GLN A 110 16.33 -7.17 -18.96
CA GLN A 110 17.03 -7.29 -20.24
C GLN A 110 17.90 -6.07 -20.50
N VAL A 111 19.18 -6.29 -20.79
CA VAL A 111 20.14 -5.23 -21.12
C VAL A 111 20.23 -5.08 -22.63
N ASN A 112 20.28 -6.20 -23.35
CA ASN A 112 20.21 -6.27 -24.80
C ASN A 112 19.61 -7.63 -25.25
N SER A 113 19.69 -7.94 -26.54
CA SER A 113 19.08 -9.15 -27.11
C SER A 113 19.72 -10.49 -26.69
N VAL A 114 20.86 -10.46 -26.00
CA VAL A 114 21.64 -11.66 -25.64
C VAL A 114 22.06 -11.67 -24.16
N VAL A 115 21.93 -10.56 -23.45
CA VAL A 115 22.34 -10.40 -22.05
C VAL A 115 21.22 -9.78 -21.24
N ALA A 116 20.98 -10.35 -20.07
CA ALA A 116 20.02 -9.86 -19.11
C ALA A 116 20.61 -9.93 -17.69
N LEU A 117 20.37 -8.87 -16.92
CA LEU A 117 20.81 -8.71 -15.55
C LEU A 117 19.84 -9.45 -14.64
N ASN A 118 20.32 -10.42 -13.85
CA ASN A 118 19.55 -10.93 -12.72
C ASN A 118 19.34 -9.76 -11.74
N VAL A 119 18.14 -9.64 -11.17
CA VAL A 119 17.81 -8.64 -10.14
C VAL A 119 16.96 -9.26 -9.02
N THR A 120 17.04 -10.58 -8.82
CA THR A 120 16.39 -11.27 -7.70
C THR A 120 16.93 -10.77 -6.38
N PHE A 121 16.07 -10.56 -5.40
CA PHE A 121 16.51 -10.20 -4.05
C PHE A 121 17.18 -11.39 -3.35
N MET A 122 18.30 -11.16 -2.67
CA MET A 122 19.13 -12.22 -2.08
C MET A 122 18.89 -12.42 -0.58
N ASP A 123 19.00 -11.34 0.19
CA ASP A 123 18.97 -11.36 1.66
C ASP A 123 17.89 -10.43 2.21
N ASP A 124 17.31 -10.82 3.36
CA ASP A 124 16.21 -10.09 3.97
C ASP A 124 16.56 -8.59 4.13
N PRO A 125 15.58 -7.69 3.92
CA PRO A 125 15.84 -6.26 3.94
C PRO A 125 16.45 -5.78 5.25
N LEU A 126 17.56 -5.05 5.18
CA LEU A 126 18.14 -4.41 6.36
C LEU A 126 17.41 -3.10 6.63
N LEU A 127 16.65 -3.08 7.72
CA LEU A 127 15.93 -1.90 8.19
C LEU A 127 16.78 -1.16 9.21
N THR A 128 17.15 0.06 8.90
CA THR A 128 17.80 0.98 9.85
C THR A 128 16.82 2.10 10.24
N ASN A 129 17.23 2.96 11.17
CA ASN A 129 16.43 4.11 11.58
C ASN A 129 16.18 5.13 10.45
N SER A 130 16.95 5.05 9.35
CA SER A 130 16.91 6.05 8.26
C SER A 130 16.95 5.45 6.86
N SER A 131 17.03 4.13 6.70
CA SER A 131 17.11 3.49 5.39
C SER A 131 16.50 2.09 5.40
N VAL A 132 16.09 1.66 4.20
CA VAL A 132 15.78 0.28 3.87
C VAL A 132 16.76 -0.14 2.80
N GLU A 133 17.59 -1.12 3.10
CA GLU A 133 18.58 -1.65 2.18
C GLU A 133 18.11 -3.01 1.64
N LEU A 134 18.24 -3.17 0.33
CA LEU A 134 17.80 -4.35 -0.42
C LEU A 134 18.96 -4.84 -1.25
N GLU A 135 19.37 -6.07 -1.03
CA GLU A 135 20.41 -6.70 -1.82
C GLU A 135 19.80 -7.48 -2.98
N ILE A 136 20.34 -7.27 -4.18
CA ILE A 136 19.94 -7.97 -5.40
C ILE A 136 21.12 -8.77 -5.95
N ASN A 137 20.81 -9.90 -6.55
CA ASN A 137 21.73 -10.61 -7.41
C ASN A 137 22.04 -9.68 -8.58
N SER A 138 23.31 -9.39 -8.86
CA SER A 138 23.74 -8.44 -9.90
C SER A 138 24.45 -9.11 -11.07
N LEU A 139 24.32 -10.44 -11.20
CA LEU A 139 25.00 -11.20 -12.22
C LEU A 139 24.31 -11.03 -13.59
N PHE A 140 25.13 -10.84 -14.62
CA PHE A 140 24.66 -10.89 -16.00
C PHE A 140 24.56 -12.34 -16.47
N ASN A 141 23.39 -12.71 -16.96
CA ASN A 141 23.11 -14.01 -17.56
C ASN A 141 22.83 -13.82 -19.06
N GLU A 142 22.93 -14.92 -19.82
CA GLU A 142 22.35 -14.96 -21.16
C GLU A 142 20.84 -14.69 -21.06
N ALA A 143 20.31 -13.86 -21.96
CA ALA A 143 18.87 -13.59 -21.99
C ALA A 143 18.13 -14.88 -22.37
N ASP A 144 17.08 -15.24 -21.62
CA ASP A 144 16.22 -16.36 -22.01
C ASP A 144 15.75 -16.13 -23.45
N GLU A 145 16.02 -17.10 -24.32
CA GLU A 145 15.72 -17.02 -25.75
C GLU A 145 14.21 -16.80 -25.94
N ILE A 146 13.76 -15.55 -26.07
CA ILE A 146 12.61 -15.26 -26.93
C ILE A 146 13.11 -15.51 -28.34
N SER A 147 13.14 -16.78 -28.75
CA SER A 147 13.41 -17.30 -30.10
C SER A 147 13.70 -16.22 -31.15
N VAL A 148 14.89 -15.61 -31.11
CA VAL A 148 15.38 -14.80 -32.23
C VAL A 148 16.07 -15.79 -33.14
N SER A 149 15.28 -16.58 -33.85
CA SER A 149 15.79 -17.40 -34.93
C SER A 149 16.50 -16.47 -35.93
N ASN A 150 17.78 -16.77 -36.18
CA ASN A 150 18.53 -16.43 -37.39
C ASN A 150 18.92 -14.96 -37.65
N TYR A 151 19.53 -14.25 -36.70
CA TYR A 151 20.31 -13.05 -37.07
C TYR A 151 21.75 -12.95 -36.55
N TYR A 152 22.20 -13.87 -35.68
CA TYR A 152 23.51 -13.72 -35.01
C TYR A 152 24.67 -14.55 -35.55
N SER A 153 24.54 -15.27 -36.68
CA SER A 153 25.69 -16.01 -37.23
C SER A 153 26.70 -15.17 -38.01
N LYS A 154 26.59 -13.84 -38.06
CA LYS A 154 27.45 -13.01 -38.93
C LYS A 154 28.18 -11.82 -38.30
N ARG A 155 28.16 -11.63 -36.98
CA ARG A 155 28.85 -10.48 -36.35
C ARG A 155 29.73 -10.78 -35.14
N ALA A 156 30.01 -12.05 -34.84
CA ALA A 156 30.93 -12.45 -33.77
C ALA A 156 32.43 -12.36 -34.17
N GLN A 157 32.82 -11.25 -34.80
CA GLN A 157 34.21 -10.82 -34.81
C GLN A 157 34.22 -9.34 -34.43
N ASN A 158 34.94 -9.05 -33.34
CA ASN A 158 35.25 -7.71 -32.81
C ASN A 158 34.39 -7.24 -31.63
N PHE A 159 34.39 -7.96 -30.50
CA PHE A 159 34.34 -7.33 -29.17
C PHE A 159 35.17 -8.16 -28.17
N LEU A 160 36.48 -8.24 -28.43
CA LEU A 160 37.49 -8.56 -27.43
C LEU A 160 38.12 -7.23 -27.02
N SER A 161 37.77 -6.74 -25.83
CA SER A 161 38.61 -5.94 -24.92
C SER A 161 37.71 -5.11 -23.99
N CYS A 162 37.46 -5.62 -22.80
CA CYS A 162 37.27 -4.77 -21.62
C CYS A 162 38.32 -5.17 -20.59
N ASN A 163 39.43 -4.42 -20.57
CA ASN A 163 40.37 -4.41 -19.47
C ASN A 163 39.68 -3.73 -18.28
N GLY A 164 39.55 -4.49 -17.19
CA GLY A 164 39.27 -4.10 -15.81
C GLY A 164 38.58 -2.76 -15.56
N PHE A 165 37.30 -2.81 -15.20
CA PHE A 165 36.72 -2.15 -14.02
C PHE A 165 35.36 -2.83 -13.77
N CYS A 166 35.25 -3.62 -12.70
CA CYS A 166 33.95 -4.04 -12.17
C CYS A 166 33.24 -2.77 -11.71
N LEU A 167 32.14 -2.42 -12.36
CA LEU A 167 31.28 -1.32 -11.95
C LEU A 167 30.39 -1.85 -10.84
N ASP A 168 30.74 -1.57 -9.58
CA ASP A 168 29.79 -1.64 -8.46
C ASP A 168 28.64 -0.68 -8.78
N CYS A 169 27.53 -1.21 -9.26
CA CYS A 169 26.29 -0.45 -9.38
C CYS A 169 25.60 -0.45 -8.01
N ALA A 170 26.10 0.38 -7.09
CA ALA A 170 25.36 0.75 -5.90
C ALA A 170 24.19 1.65 -6.31
N ILE A 171 22.98 1.08 -6.41
CA ILE A 171 21.75 1.85 -6.64
C ILE A 171 21.26 2.33 -5.27
N SER A 172 21.66 3.53 -4.87
CA SER A 172 21.14 4.18 -3.66
C SER A 172 19.70 4.66 -3.88
N PHE A 173 18.74 4.13 -3.12
CA PHE A 173 17.37 4.66 -3.10
C PHE A 173 17.21 5.81 -2.08
N VAL A 174 16.37 6.76 -2.47
CA VAL A 174 16.20 8.11 -1.92
C VAL A 174 15.64 8.12 -0.49
N SER A 175 16.23 9.00 0.34
CA SER A 175 15.78 9.38 1.69
C SER A 175 14.38 10.02 1.65
N TRP A 176 13.42 9.45 2.37
CA TRP A 176 12.15 10.11 2.66
C TRP A 176 12.26 10.85 3.99
N HIS A 177 12.39 12.18 3.92
CA HIS A 177 12.16 13.03 5.09
C HIS A 177 10.66 13.10 5.38
N LEU A 178 10.23 12.46 6.47
CA LEU A 178 8.92 12.70 7.08
C LEU A 178 9.03 13.95 7.98
N LEU A 179 8.32 15.00 7.60
CA LEU A 179 7.91 16.11 8.47
C LEU A 179 6.54 15.78 9.08
#